data_AF-A0A1L2C887-F1
#
_entry.id   AF-A0A1L2C887-F1
#
_cell.length_a   1.000
_cell.length_b   1.000
_cell.length_c   1.000
_cell.angle_alpha   90.00
_cell.angle_beta   90.00
_cell.angle_gamma   90.00
#
_symmetry.space_group_name_H-M   'P 1'
#
loop_
_entity.id
_entity.type
_entity.pdbx_description
1 polymer ?
#
loop_
_entity_poly.entity_id
_entity_poly.type
_entity_poly.pdbx_seq_one_letter_code
_entity_poly.pdbx_strand_id
1 'polypeptide(L)' 'KECNEDCNFKELILENHYNTYASAKWTHSGGEMFVALNQKGVPVRGKKTKKEQKTAHFLPMAIT' A
#
# COMPACT_ATOMS: atom_id res chain seq x y z
N LYS A 1 10.75 -7.38 16.32
CA LYS A 1 10.71 -6.16 15.49
C LYS A 1 9.77 -5.19 16.17
N GLU A 2 10.25 -4.01 16.52
CA GLU A 2 9.46 -3.00 17.21
C GLU A 2 8.66 -2.18 16.19
N CYS A 3 7.40 -1.90 16.52
CA CYS A 3 6.55 -1.04 15.70
C CYS A 3 7.04 0.41 15.85
N ASN A 4 7.27 1.09 14.73
CA ASN A 4 7.72 2.47 14.71
C ASN A 4 6.89 3.28 13.70
N GLU A 5 7.29 4.52 13.42
CA GLU A 5 6.59 5.39 12.48
C GLU A 5 6.45 4.81 11.06
N ASP A 6 7.35 3.91 10.65
CA ASP A 6 7.33 3.27 9.34
C ASP A 6 6.24 2.19 9.22
N CYS A 7 5.66 1.79 10.36
CA CYS A 7 4.58 0.81 10.43
C CYS A 7 3.19 1.44 10.27
N ASN A 8 3.10 2.78 10.21
CA ASN A 8 1.84 3.49 10.06
C ASN A 8 1.47 3.64 8.57
N PHE A 9 0.26 3.20 8.23
CA PHE A 9 -0.29 3.28 6.88
C PHE A 9 -1.65 4.00 6.88
N LYS A 10 -1.90 4.80 5.85
CA LYS A 10 -3.20 5.40 5.56
C LYS A 10 -3.99 4.43 4.69
N GLU A 11 -5.10 3.94 5.22
CA GLU A 11 -6.03 3.12 4.47
C GLU A 11 -6.98 4.00 3.66
N LEU A 12 -7.22 3.62 2.40
CA LEU A 12 -8.25 4.21 1.56
C LEU A 12 -8.98 3.11 0.80
N ILE A 13 -10.31 3.10 0.94
CA ILE A 13 -11.22 2.24 0.18
C ILE A 13 -11.48 2.91 -1.17
N LEU A 14 -11.13 2.22 -2.24
CA LEU A 14 -11.32 2.66 -3.61
C LEU A 14 -12.75 2.41 -4.08
N GLU A 15 -13.15 3.08 -5.16
CA GLU A 15 -14.46 2.91 -5.81
C GLU A 15 -14.74 1.46 -6.26
N ASN A 16 -13.69 0.68 -6.53
CA ASN A 16 -13.79 -0.74 -6.89
C ASN A 16 -13.86 -1.67 -5.67
N HIS A 17 -14.03 -1.13 -4.45
CA HIS A 17 -14.10 -1.85 -3.18
C HIS A 17 -12.80 -2.58 -2.77
N TYR A 18 -11.67 -2.22 -3.37
CA TYR A 18 -10.34 -2.62 -2.88
C TYR A 18 -9.75 -1.53 -1.99
N ASN A 19 -8.88 -1.93 -1.07
CA ASN A 19 -8.15 -1.02 -0.20
C ASN A 19 -6.75 -0.75 -0.78
N THR A 20 -6.25 0.44 -0.47
CA THR A 20 -4.84 0.81 -0.65
C THR A 20 -4.27 1.21 0.70
N TYR A 21 -2.96 1.01 0.86
CA TYR A 21 -2.23 1.34 2.08
C TYR A 21 -1.03 2.22 1.75
N ALA A 22 -1.17 3.53 1.91
CA ALA A 22 -0.09 4.49 1.68
C ALA A 22 0.75 4.65 2.95
N SER A 23 2.07 4.86 2.81
CA SER A 23 2.91 5.21 3.97
C SER A 23 2.41 6.51 4.59
N ALA A 24 2.27 6.53 5.92
CA ALA A 24 1.87 7.75 6.62
C ALA A 24 2.96 8.84 6.58
N LYS A 25 4.24 8.41 6.60
CA LYS A 25 5.42 9.28 6.70
C LYS A 25 6.11 9.52 5.37
N TRP A 26 6.24 8.49 4.53
CA TRP A 26 7.17 8.52 3.40
C TRP A 26 6.49 8.83 2.07
N THR A 27 7.08 9.74 1.31
CA THR A 27 6.67 10.11 -0.05
C THR A 27 7.86 10.02 -1.01
N HIS A 28 7.60 10.02 -2.32
CA HIS A 28 8.62 10.13 -3.35
C HIS A 28 8.22 11.20 -4.36
N SER A 29 9.03 12.26 -4.46
CA SER A 29 8.77 13.40 -5.36
C SER A 29 7.38 14.03 -5.16
N GLY A 30 6.92 14.09 -3.90
CA GLY A 30 5.59 14.58 -3.53
C GLY A 30 4.45 13.56 -3.71
N GLY A 31 4.70 12.41 -4.35
CA GLY A 31 3.73 11.33 -4.49
C GLY A 31 3.74 10.38 -3.29
N GLU A 32 2.56 9.88 -2.93
CA GLU A 32 2.42 8.83 -1.92
C GLU A 32 3.08 7.52 -2.38
N MET A 33 3.57 6.74 -1.41
CA MET A 33 4.10 5.40 -1.64
C MET A 33 3.17 4.36 -1.01
N PHE A 34 2.93 3.26 -1.71
CA PHE A 34 1.95 2.26 -1.33
C PHE A 34 2.61 0.92 -1.03
N VAL A 35 2.00 0.15 -0.12
CA VAL A 35 2.22 -1.29 -0.06
C VAL A 35 1.79 -1.87 -1.40
N ALA A 36 2.62 -2.73 -2.00
CA ALA A 36 2.29 -3.34 -3.28
C ALA A 36 3.05 -4.64 -3.51
N LEU A 37 2.38 -5.58 -4.18
CA LEU A 37 2.94 -6.85 -4.64
C LEU A 37 2.78 -6.94 -6.15
N ASN A 38 3.80 -7.47 -6.83
CA ASN A 38 3.66 -7.80 -8.25
C ASN A 38 2.88 -9.12 -8.44
N GLN A 39 2.62 -9.50 -9.69
CA GLN A 39 1.87 -10.72 -10.03
C GLN A 39 2.52 -12.02 -9.52
N LYS A 40 3.81 -11.99 -9.15
CA LYS A 40 4.54 -13.13 -8.58
C LYS A 40 4.55 -13.09 -7.03
N GLY A 41 3.81 -12.18 -6.40
CA GLY A 41 3.78 -12.02 -4.95
C GLY A 41 5.01 -11.32 -4.36
N VAL A 42 5.87 -10.71 -5.19
CA VAL A 42 7.10 -10.06 -4.73
C VAL A 42 6.83 -8.58 -4.41
N PRO A 43 7.35 -8.04 -3.29
CA PRO A 43 7.20 -6.63 -2.94
C PRO A 43 7.71 -5.67 -4.02
N VAL A 44 6.91 -4.65 -4.32
CA VAL A 44 7.30 -3.56 -5.20
C VAL A 44 7.90 -2.44 -4.37
N ARG A 45 9.01 -1.84 -4.84
CA ARG A 45 9.62 -0.68 -4.16
C ARG A 45 8.64 0.49 -4.13
N GLY A 46 8.40 1.09 -2.97
CA GLY A 46 7.43 2.18 -2.77
C GLY A 46 7.52 3.30 -3.81
N LYS A 47 8.73 3.75 -4.18
CA LYS A 47 8.93 4.79 -5.20
C LYS A 47 8.42 4.45 -6.61
N LYS A 48 8.08 3.18 -6.88
CA LYS A 48 7.52 2.69 -8.16
C LYS A 48 6.01 2.46 -8.10
N THR A 49 5.40 2.68 -6.93
CA THR A 49 3.98 2.40 -6.69
C THR A 49 3.14 3.64 -6.96
N LYS A 50 1.88 3.42 -7.36
CA LYS A 50 0.86 4.45 -7.52
C LYS A 50 -0.50 3.89 -7.08
N LYS A 51 -1.40 4.76 -6.63
CA LYS A 51 -2.75 4.38 -6.17
C LYS A 51 -3.55 3.64 -7.24
N GLU A 52 -3.40 4.02 -8.50
CA GLU A 52 -4.16 3.47 -9.63
C GLU A 52 -3.67 2.07 -10.06
N GLN A 53 -2.49 1.64 -9.59
CA GLN A 53 -1.93 0.35 -9.97
C GLN A 53 -2.56 -0.78 -9.16
N LYS A 54 -3.08 -1.79 -9.87
CA LYS A 54 -3.65 -3.00 -9.25
C LYS A 54 -2.69 -3.73 -8.29
N THR A 55 -1.39 -3.56 -8.46
CA THR A 55 -0.37 -4.11 -7.54
C THR A 55 -0.50 -3.56 -6.12
N ALA A 56 -1.13 -2.42 -5.93
CA ALA A 56 -1.39 -1.77 -4.64
C ALA A 56 -2.81 -2.01 -4.10
N HIS A 57 -3.65 -2.77 -4.81
CA HIS A 57 -5.04 -3.02 -4.45
C HIS A 57 -5.13 -4.32 -3.65
N PHE A 58 -5.62 -4.23 -2.41
CA PHE A 58 -5.78 -5.37 -1.50
C PHE A 58 -7.23 -5.52 -1.10
N LEU A 59 -7.70 -6.76 -1.02
CA LEU A 59 -9.00 -7.09 -0.46
C LEU A 59 -8.79 -7.64 0.96
N PRO A 60 -9.19 -6.91 2.03
CA PRO A 60 -9.10 -7.42 3.38
C PRO A 60 -10.01 -8.65 3.54
N MET A 61 -9.45 -9.74 4.02
CA MET A 61 -10.22 -10.93 4.38
C MET A 61 -10.16 -11.10 5.90
N ALA A 62 -11.32 -11.16 6.53
CA ALA A 62 -11.39 -11.50 7.95
C ALA A 62 -10.96 -12.96 8.13
N ILE A 63 -10.06 -13.21 9.09
CA ILE A 63 -9.75 -14.56 9.56
C ILE A 63 -10.57 -14.76 10.82
N THR A 64 -11.58 -15.61 10.72
CA THR A 64 -12.38 -16.12 11.85
C THR A 64 -11.63 -17.20 12.62
#